data_AF-A0A1T2KW39-F1
#
_entry.id   AF-A0A1T2KW39-F1
#
_cell.length_a   1.000
_cell.length_b   1.000
_cell.length_c   1.000
_cell.angle_alpha   90.00
_cell.angle_beta   90.00
_cell.angle_gamma   90.00
#
_symmetry.space_group_name_H-M   'P 1'
#
loop_
_entity.id
_entity.type
_entity.pdbx_description
1 polymer ?
#
loop_
_entity_poly.entity_id
_entity_poly.type
_entity_poly.pdbx_seq_one_letter_code
_entity_poly.pdbx_strand_id
1 'polypeptide(L)'
;MMENVDFIYCQKTSATASSFASYYADEPRMETTYLLKEFSQPVMVFAGSEDTVVINLEEKIEALGEKENLQMSVIDGADHFFRDLYAEDLADEAVEFIESL
;
A
#
# COMPACT_ATOMS: atom_id res chain seq x y z
N MET A 1 5.56 29.92 11.65
CA MET A 1 4.93 28.93 10.73
C MET A 1 5.51 29.13 9.35
N MET A 2 5.47 28.10 8.50
CA MET A 2 5.69 28.24 7.06
C MET A 2 4.39 28.74 6.44
N GLU A 3 4.45 29.81 5.64
CA GLU A 3 3.29 30.44 5.01
C GLU A 3 3.33 30.27 3.49
N ASN A 4 2.16 30.31 2.85
CA ASN A 4 1.98 30.16 1.41
C ASN A 4 2.53 28.84 0.85
N VAL A 5 2.47 27.77 1.63
CA VAL A 5 2.83 26.42 1.19
C VAL A 5 1.59 25.65 0.77
N ASP A 6 1.74 24.72 -0.16
CA ASP A 6 0.72 23.72 -0.39
C ASP A 6 0.96 22.56 0.58
N PHE A 7 -0.07 22.18 1.34
CA PHE A 7 0.01 21.10 2.31
C PHE A 7 -1.14 20.13 2.11
N ILE A 8 -0.81 18.91 1.69
CA ILE A 8 -1.74 17.86 1.23
C ILE A 8 -2.63 18.42 0.11
N TYR A 9 -3.90 18.69 0.40
CA TYR A 9 -4.88 19.25 -0.55
C TYR A 9 -5.17 20.74 -0.30
N CYS A 10 -4.55 21.35 0.73
CA CYS A 10 -4.75 22.75 1.10
C CYS A 10 -3.73 23.62 0.37
N GLN A 11 -4.20 24.35 -0.65
CA GLN A 11 -3.36 25.28 -1.40
C GLN A 11 -3.11 26.58 -0.63
N LYS A 12 -1.90 27.14 -0.76
CA LYS A 12 -1.50 28.44 -0.17
C LYS A 12 -1.85 28.58 1.32
N THR A 13 -1.64 27.52 2.09
CA THR A 13 -1.94 27.47 3.52
C THR A 13 -0.71 27.79 4.37
N SER A 14 -0.88 27.71 5.69
CA SER A 14 0.20 27.76 6.66
C SER A 14 0.31 26.45 7.44
N ALA A 15 1.53 25.94 7.61
CA ALA A 15 1.83 24.76 8.40
C ALA A 15 3.06 24.98 9.28
N THR A 16 3.23 24.18 10.33
CA THR A 16 4.51 24.14 11.04
C THR A 16 5.54 23.41 10.20
N ALA A 17 6.83 23.75 10.34
CA ALA A 17 7.90 23.06 9.62
C ALA A 17 7.95 21.57 9.96
N SER A 18 7.65 21.20 11.21
CA SER A 18 7.60 19.80 11.63
C SER A 18 6.44 19.03 11.00
N SER A 19 5.24 19.64 10.91
CA SER A 19 4.10 19.01 10.21
C SER A 19 4.38 18.87 8.71
N PHE A 20 4.98 19.88 8.08
CA PHE A 20 5.36 19.83 6.67
C PHE A 20 6.35 18.70 6.40
N ALA A 21 7.44 18.65 7.18
CA ALA A 21 8.45 17.60 7.07
C ALA A 21 7.86 16.21 7.36
N SER A 22 6.98 16.07 8.36
CA SER A 22 6.37 14.78 8.70
C SER A 22 5.57 14.16 7.57
N TYR A 23 5.03 14.95 6.64
CA TYR A 23 4.22 14.44 5.53
C TYR A 23 5.03 14.29 4.23
N TYR A 24 6.00 15.18 3.99
CA TYR A 24 6.72 15.26 2.71
C TYR A 24 8.18 14.79 2.76
N ALA A 25 8.76 14.58 3.93
CA ALA A 25 10.09 14.00 4.01
C ALA A 25 10.04 12.50 3.69
N ASP A 26 11.17 11.95 3.26
CA ASP A 26 11.32 10.52 3.07
C ASP A 26 11.15 9.78 4.41
N GLU A 27 9.98 9.16 4.59
CA GLU A 27 9.65 8.35 5.76
C GLU A 27 9.50 6.89 5.30
N PRO A 28 10.45 6.00 5.61
CA PRO A 28 10.40 4.61 5.15
C PRO A 28 9.12 3.87 5.53
N ARG A 29 8.47 4.25 6.63
CA ARG A 29 7.20 3.66 7.07
C ARG A 29 6.01 4.00 6.15
N MET A 30 6.16 4.91 5.20
CA MET A 30 5.16 5.16 4.16
C MET A 30 5.26 4.15 2.99
N GLU A 31 6.33 3.36 2.90
CA GLU A 31 6.45 2.27 1.92
C GLU A 31 6.02 0.94 2.57
N THR A 32 4.99 0.30 2.01
CA THR A 32 4.45 -0.97 2.53
C THR A 32 5.53 -2.04 2.68
N THR A 33 6.43 -2.17 1.70
CA THR A 33 7.49 -3.19 1.71
C THR A 33 8.56 -2.97 2.78
N TYR A 34 8.71 -1.74 3.27
CA TYR A 34 9.55 -1.47 4.44
C TYR A 34 8.91 -2.08 5.70
N LEU A 35 7.60 -1.89 5.89
CA LEU A 35 6.86 -2.40 7.05
C LEU A 35 6.79 -3.94 7.07
N LEU A 36 6.56 -4.58 5.91
CA LEU A 36 6.43 -6.04 5.80
C LEU A 36 7.65 -6.82 6.31
N LYS A 37 8.83 -6.19 6.42
CA LYS A 37 10.02 -6.81 7.00
C LYS A 37 9.90 -7.08 8.49
N GLU A 38 9.06 -6.32 9.20
CA GLU A 38 8.93 -6.35 10.66
C GLU A 38 7.71 -7.16 11.13
N PHE A 39 6.81 -7.54 10.22
CA PHE A 39 5.59 -8.29 10.56
C PHE A 39 5.91 -9.76 10.83
N SER A 40 5.44 -10.27 11.97
CA SER A 40 5.55 -11.68 12.35
C SER A 40 4.26 -12.46 12.11
N GLN A 41 3.14 -11.77 11.93
CA GLN A 41 1.85 -12.36 11.60
C GLN A 41 1.81 -12.76 10.12
N PRO A 42 0.95 -13.72 9.75
CA PRO A 42 0.59 -13.97 8.36
C PRO A 42 0.03 -12.69 7.72
N VAL A 43 0.49 -12.37 6.51
CA VAL A 43 0.05 -11.22 5.71
C VAL A 43 -0.28 -11.67 4.30
N MET A 44 -1.41 -11.21 3.78
CA MET A 44 -1.78 -11.32 2.37
C MET A 44 -1.76 -9.92 1.74
N VAL A 45 -1.07 -9.78 0.61
CA VAL A 45 -1.01 -8.56 -0.19
C VAL A 45 -1.79 -8.77 -1.48
N PHE A 46 -2.71 -7.87 -1.77
CA PHE A 46 -3.45 -7.85 -3.03
C PHE A 46 -2.92 -6.75 -3.94
N ALA A 47 -2.72 -7.07 -5.21
CA ALA A 47 -2.40 -6.11 -6.27
C ALA A 47 -3.39 -6.26 -7.43
N GLY A 48 -3.71 -5.15 -8.09
CA GLY A 48 -4.48 -5.18 -9.34
C GLY A 48 -3.51 -5.13 -10.52
N SER A 49 -3.67 -5.99 -11.52
CA SER A 49 -2.73 -6.03 -12.66
C SER A 49 -2.78 -4.77 -13.54
N GLU A 50 -3.85 -3.96 -13.41
CA GLU A 50 -4.01 -2.68 -14.10
C GLU A 50 -3.84 -1.45 -13.18
N ASP A 51 -3.31 -1.62 -11.95
CA ASP A 51 -3.06 -0.49 -11.05
C ASP A 51 -1.94 0.44 -11.58
N THR A 52 -2.32 1.69 -11.90
CA THR A 52 -1.37 2.74 -12.33
C THR A 52 -1.00 3.73 -11.22
N VAL A 53 -1.59 3.62 -10.03
CA VAL A 53 -1.34 4.46 -8.85
C VAL A 53 -0.21 3.87 -8.01
N VAL A 54 -0.28 2.58 -7.69
CA VAL A 54 0.78 1.85 -6.94
C VAL A 54 1.52 0.92 -7.90
N ILE A 55 2.42 1.51 -8.67
CA ILE A 55 3.16 0.78 -9.69
C ILE A 55 4.22 -0.17 -9.10
N ASN A 56 4.44 -1.29 -9.80
CA ASN A 56 5.45 -2.31 -9.52
C ASN A 56 5.36 -2.93 -8.12
N LEU A 57 4.13 -3.08 -7.57
CA LEU A 57 3.96 -3.66 -6.24
C LEU A 57 4.43 -5.12 -6.21
N GLU A 58 4.11 -5.90 -7.25
CA GLU A 58 4.53 -7.30 -7.37
C GLU A 58 6.06 -7.45 -7.30
N GLU A 59 6.80 -6.73 -8.14
CA GLU A 59 8.26 -6.80 -8.16
C GLU A 59 8.86 -6.29 -6.85
N LYS A 60 8.23 -5.30 -6.21
CA LYS A 60 8.66 -4.80 -4.88
C LYS A 60 8.47 -5.85 -3.79
N ILE A 61 7.42 -6.65 -3.84
CA ILE A 61 7.16 -7.75 -2.89
C ILE A 61 8.11 -8.92 -3.18
N GLU A 62 8.27 -9.32 -4.44
CA GLU A 62 9.23 -10.37 -4.85
C GLU A 62 10.66 -10.04 -4.42
N ALA A 63 11.05 -8.77 -4.51
CA ALA A 63 12.37 -8.29 -4.09
C ALA A 63 12.62 -8.44 -2.57
N LEU A 64 11.59 -8.71 -1.75
CA LEU A 64 11.76 -9.06 -0.33
C LEU A 64 12.24 -10.51 -0.13
N GLY A 65 12.21 -11.33 -1.19
CA GLY A 65 12.50 -12.76 -1.15
C GLY A 65 11.33 -13.59 -0.60
N GLU A 66 11.48 -14.91 -0.65
CA GLU A 66 10.49 -15.84 -0.09
C GLU A 66 10.39 -15.64 1.44
N LYS A 67 9.17 -15.35 1.92
CA LYS A 67 8.85 -15.26 3.35
C LYS A 67 7.65 -16.16 3.64
N GLU A 68 7.78 -17.07 4.59
CA GLU A 68 6.72 -18.04 4.94
C GLU A 68 5.41 -17.36 5.39
N ASN A 69 5.49 -16.16 5.97
CA ASN A 69 4.34 -15.42 6.48
C ASN A 69 3.79 -14.38 5.51
N LEU A 70 4.26 -14.33 4.26
CA LEU A 70 3.82 -13.36 3.26
C LEU A 70 3.28 -14.08 2.03
N GLN A 71 2.02 -13.83 1.71
CA GLN A 71 1.36 -14.29 0.49
C GLN A 71 1.01 -13.06 -0.36
N MET A 72 1.03 -13.24 -1.67
CA MET A 72 0.62 -12.20 -2.62
C MET A 72 -0.37 -12.79 -3.63
N SER A 73 -1.40 -12.02 -3.94
CA SER A 73 -2.33 -12.29 -5.02
C SER A 73 -2.42 -11.09 -5.95
N VAL A 74 -2.46 -11.38 -7.26
CA VAL A 74 -2.65 -10.40 -8.31
C VAL A 74 -4.00 -10.66 -8.95
N ILE A 75 -4.93 -9.73 -8.76
CA ILE A 75 -6.27 -9.78 -9.35
C ILE A 75 -6.18 -9.23 -10.77
N ASP A 76 -6.36 -10.11 -11.76
CA ASP A 76 -6.20 -9.75 -13.17
C ASP A 76 -7.32 -8.79 -13.63
N GLY A 77 -6.94 -7.72 -14.34
CA GLY A 77 -7.86 -6.68 -14.83
C GLY A 77 -8.28 -5.66 -13.77
N ALA A 78 -7.93 -5.88 -12.49
CA ALA A 78 -8.27 -4.94 -11.43
C ALA A 78 -7.38 -3.69 -11.46
N ASP A 79 -8.01 -2.53 -11.35
CA ASP A 79 -7.32 -1.25 -11.13
C ASP A 79 -7.11 -0.97 -9.62
N HIS A 80 -6.59 0.20 -9.31
CA HIS A 80 -6.35 0.66 -7.94
C HIS A 80 -7.57 0.53 -6.98
N PHE A 81 -8.79 0.54 -7.52
CA PHE A 81 -10.01 0.54 -6.73
C PHE A 81 -10.68 -0.82 -6.61
N PHE A 82 -10.25 -1.84 -7.36
CA PHE A 82 -10.81 -3.20 -7.34
C PHE A 82 -12.35 -3.20 -7.41
N ARG A 83 -12.94 -2.47 -8.37
CA ARG A 83 -14.41 -2.31 -8.44
C ARG A 83 -15.12 -3.52 -9.02
N ASP A 84 -16.43 -3.59 -8.79
CA ASP A 84 -17.32 -4.61 -9.33
C ASP A 84 -16.89 -6.03 -8.91
N LEU A 85 -16.69 -6.93 -9.88
CA LEU A 85 -16.36 -8.34 -9.61
C LEU A 85 -14.97 -8.51 -8.98
N TYR A 86 -14.05 -7.58 -9.20
CA TYR A 86 -12.71 -7.65 -8.60
C TYR A 86 -12.73 -7.51 -7.07
N ALA A 87 -13.72 -6.79 -6.52
CA ALA A 87 -13.91 -6.73 -5.08
C ALA A 87 -14.42 -8.06 -4.51
N GLU A 88 -15.22 -8.79 -5.29
CA GLU A 88 -15.72 -10.12 -4.92
C GLU A 88 -14.58 -11.13 -4.94
N ASP A 89 -13.76 -11.16 -6.01
CA ASP A 89 -12.58 -12.03 -6.12
C ASP A 89 -11.60 -11.81 -4.95
N LEU A 90 -11.29 -10.55 -4.64
CA LEU A 90 -10.44 -10.19 -3.49
C LEU A 90 -11.06 -10.65 -2.17
N ALA A 91 -12.37 -10.47 -1.99
CA ALA A 91 -13.05 -10.84 -0.76
C ALA A 91 -13.06 -12.36 -0.54
N ASP A 92 -13.30 -13.14 -1.58
CA ASP A 92 -13.28 -14.61 -1.53
C ASP A 92 -11.88 -15.11 -1.14
N GLU A 93 -10.82 -14.60 -1.80
CA GLU A 93 -9.44 -14.94 -1.45
C GLU A 93 -9.07 -14.51 -0.03
N ALA A 94 -9.54 -13.36 0.43
CA ALA A 94 -9.30 -12.89 1.79
C ALA A 94 -9.98 -13.80 2.83
N VAL A 95 -11.19 -14.30 2.56
CA VAL A 95 -11.88 -15.26 3.41
C VAL A 95 -11.09 -16.57 3.48
N GLU A 96 -10.68 -17.12 2.33
CA GLU A 96 -9.87 -18.34 2.28
C GLU A 96 -8.57 -18.20 3.07
N PHE A 97 -7.87 -17.07 2.91
CA PHE A 97 -6.66 -16.78 3.67
C PHE A 97 -6.93 -16.77 5.18
N ILE A 98 -7.95 -16.04 5.63
CA ILE A 98 -8.28 -15.90 7.06
C ILE A 98 -8.70 -17.25 7.66
N GLU A 99 -9.49 -18.06 6.95
CA GLU A 99 -9.95 -19.37 7.43
C GLU A 99 -8.82 -20.41 7.45
N SER A 100 -7.71 -20.18 6.73
CA SER A 100 -6.54 -21.05 6.72
C SER A 100 -5.54 -20.80 7.86
N LEU A 101 -5.69 -19.71 8.62
CA LEU A 101 -4.80 -19.32 9.74
C LEU A 101 -5.05 -20.14 11.01
#